data_AF-A0A9X3JI46-F1
#
_entry.id   AF-A0A9X3JI46-F1
#
_cell.length_a   1.000
_cell.length_b   1.000
_cell.length_c   1.000
_cell.angle_alpha   90.00
_cell.angle_beta   90.00
_cell.angle_gamma   90.00
#
_symmetry.space_group_name_H-M   'P 1'
#
loop_
_entity.id
_entity.type
_entity.pdbx_description
1 polymer ?
#
loop_
_entity_poly.entity_id
_entity_poly.type
_entity_poly.pdbx_seq_one_letter_code
_entity_poly.pdbx_strand_id
1 'polypeptide(L)'
;MALVTGRGRLVAIEDVVRKAFEDARASGYEEAFLSEAITNWRECEKSINKTTTVLVLTSAVAELVLRGAASELSIAGIKVTQLVVVYSALPVVIAYLYSSLMFLCAESSMNQTAFDAVMTVRQPTLWRANLERLLYPPNMTFIAGDRLRHGFPRGSKLGKLVDWALGARAILLIILPIAFISYMFVRLFDKMGASNVAVWISLCLSVILVLVGLVGLAAAALVWEGQDKSS
;
A
#
# COMPACT_ATOMS: atom_id res chain seq x y z
N MET A 1 8.21 12.07 5.39
CA MET A 1 8.76 11.54 6.66
C MET A 1 9.37 12.68 7.47
N ALA A 2 8.66 13.21 8.46
CA ALA A 2 9.25 14.15 9.41
C ALA A 2 10.02 13.37 10.48
N LEU A 3 11.33 13.58 10.58
CA LEU A 3 12.12 12.99 11.66
C LEU A 3 11.77 13.70 12.96
N VAL A 4 11.12 12.98 13.89
CA VAL A 4 10.91 13.46 15.25
C VAL A 4 12.28 13.48 15.94
N THR A 5 12.95 14.62 15.87
CA THR A 5 14.10 14.89 16.73
C THR A 5 13.59 15.02 18.17
N GLY A 6 14.41 14.65 19.17
CA GLY A 6 14.06 14.57 20.60
C GLY A 6 13.56 15.87 21.28
N ARG A 7 13.15 16.89 20.51
CA ARG A 7 12.52 18.14 20.94
C ARG A 7 11.14 18.42 20.31
N GLY A 8 10.52 17.47 19.62
CA GLY A 8 9.14 17.62 19.14
C GLY A 8 8.94 18.67 18.03
N ARG A 9 10.00 19.10 17.34
CA ARG A 9 9.88 19.89 16.10
C ARG A 9 9.85 18.95 14.90
N LEU A 10 8.77 19.02 14.12
CA LEU A 10 8.70 18.47 12.77
C LEU A 10 9.68 19.26 11.91
N VAL A 11 10.74 18.62 11.43
CA VAL A 11 11.68 19.21 10.47
C VAL A 11 11.21 18.78 9.08
N ALA A 12 11.12 19.74 8.15
CA ALA A 12 10.80 19.45 6.76
C ALA A 12 11.85 18.52 6.17
N ILE A 13 11.44 17.50 5.42
CA ILE A 13 12.37 16.50 4.87
C ILE A 13 13.39 17.16 3.93
N GLU A 14 13.01 18.27 3.28
CA GLU A 14 13.87 19.07 2.41
C GLU A 14 15.03 19.70 3.19
N ASP A 15 14.81 20.16 4.42
CA ASP A 15 15.86 20.71 5.28
C ASP A 15 16.84 19.62 5.73
N VAL A 16 16.33 18.41 5.99
CA VAL A 16 17.15 17.25 6.31
C VAL A 16 18.01 16.86 5.11
N VAL A 17 17.42 16.79 3.92
CA VAL A 17 18.14 16.49 2.68
C VAL A 17 19.18 17.57 2.40
N ARG A 18 18.82 18.84 2.48
CA ARG A 18 19.73 19.97 2.28
C ARG A 18 20.95 19.86 3.19
N LYS A 19 20.71 19.65 4.49
CA LYS A 19 21.77 19.49 5.49
C LYS A 19 22.60 18.23 5.28
N ALA A 20 22.00 17.13 4.85
CA ALA A 20 22.71 15.87 4.60
C ALA A 20 23.70 15.98 3.42
N PHE A 21 23.40 16.81 2.42
CA PHE A 21 24.24 17.02 1.23
C PHE A 21 25.11 18.29 1.29
N GLU A 22 25.22 18.95 2.44
CA GLU A 22 26.17 20.07 2.66
C GLU A 22 27.64 19.59 2.72
N ASP A 23 27.89 18.34 3.09
CA ASP A 23 29.23 17.74 3.08
C ASP A 23 29.65 17.40 1.63
N ALA A 24 30.83 17.88 1.22
CA ALA A 24 31.41 17.61 -0.09
C ALA A 24 31.56 16.11 -0.39
N ARG A 25 31.76 15.28 0.65
CA ARG A 25 31.79 13.81 0.49
C ARG A 25 30.40 13.25 0.19
N ALA A 26 29.37 13.75 0.88
CA ALA A 26 27.98 13.33 0.67
C ALA A 26 27.45 13.74 -0.71
N SER A 27 27.88 14.89 -1.23
CA SER A 27 27.52 15.33 -2.59
C SER A 27 27.99 14.37 -3.69
N GLY A 28 29.06 13.59 -3.46
CA GLY A 28 29.51 12.56 -4.40
C GLY A 28 28.65 11.29 -4.41
N TYR A 29 27.78 11.10 -3.40
CA TYR A 29 26.88 9.95 -3.29
C TYR A 29 25.46 10.22 -3.80
N GLU A 30 25.19 11.44 -4.30
CA GLU A 30 23.85 11.86 -4.75
C GLU A 30 23.27 10.91 -5.82
N GLU A 31 24.03 10.64 -6.87
CA GLU A 31 23.59 9.77 -7.98
C GLU A 31 23.35 8.33 -7.50
N ALA A 32 24.24 7.82 -6.65
CA ALA A 32 24.10 6.49 -6.07
C ALA A 32 22.86 6.38 -5.17
N PHE A 33 22.61 7.40 -4.34
CA PHE A 33 21.42 7.46 -3.49
C PHE A 33 20.13 7.54 -4.30
N LEU A 34 20.07 8.39 -5.33
CA LEU A 34 18.91 8.50 -6.21
C LEU A 34 18.65 7.20 -6.97
N SER A 35 19.71 6.55 -7.46
CA SER A 35 19.60 5.25 -8.13
C SER A 35 19.03 4.18 -7.20
N GLU A 36 19.51 4.11 -5.97
CA GLU A 36 19.04 3.17 -4.96
C GLU A 36 17.59 3.46 -4.53
N ALA A 37 17.25 4.74 -4.33
CA ALA A 37 15.89 5.16 -4.00
C ALA A 37 14.88 4.76 -5.08
N ILE A 38 15.22 4.95 -6.37
CA ILE A 38 14.39 4.50 -7.50
C ILE A 38 14.27 2.98 -7.51
N THR A 39 15.35 2.25 -7.24
CA THR A 39 15.37 0.79 -7.23
C THR A 39 14.45 0.25 -6.14
N ASN A 40 14.61 0.73 -4.91
CA ASN A 40 13.74 0.38 -3.77
C ASN A 40 12.28 0.72 -4.06
N TRP A 41 12.01 1.87 -4.68
CA TRP A 41 10.65 2.23 -5.06
C TRP A 41 10.04 1.26 -6.07
N ARG A 42 10.80 0.87 -7.10
CA ARG A 42 10.35 -0.11 -8.11
C ARG A 42 10.11 -1.49 -7.51
N GLU A 43 10.96 -1.93 -6.60
CA GLU A 43 10.81 -3.21 -5.91
C GLU A 43 9.60 -3.21 -4.98
N CYS A 44 9.36 -2.11 -4.27
CA CYS A 44 8.18 -1.91 -3.46
C CYS A 44 6.91 -2.00 -4.32
N GLU A 45 6.85 -1.31 -5.46
CA GLU A 45 5.71 -1.38 -6.39
C GLU A 45 5.50 -2.79 -6.99
N LYS A 46 6.57 -3.52 -7.27
CA LYS A 46 6.47 -4.92 -7.69
C LYS A 46 5.85 -5.78 -6.59
N SER A 47 6.23 -5.53 -5.33
CA SER A 47 5.70 -6.23 -4.16
C SER A 47 4.22 -5.88 -3.91
N ILE A 48 3.82 -4.63 -4.11
CA ILE A 48 2.41 -4.19 -4.06
C ILE A 48 1.58 -4.96 -5.10
N ASN A 49 2.05 -5.01 -6.34
CA ASN A 49 1.35 -5.70 -7.43
C ASN A 49 1.21 -7.20 -7.12
N LYS A 50 2.31 -7.86 -6.72
CA LYS A 50 2.30 -9.28 -6.33
C LYS A 50 1.33 -9.54 -5.18
N THR A 51 1.38 -8.74 -4.13
CA THR A 51 0.51 -8.87 -2.94
C THR A 51 -0.96 -8.67 -3.32
N THR A 52 -1.25 -7.68 -4.17
CA THR A 52 -2.62 -7.44 -4.70
C THR A 52 -3.12 -8.63 -5.52
N THR A 53 -2.29 -9.19 -6.40
CA THR A 53 -2.65 -10.39 -7.17
C THR A 53 -2.93 -11.58 -6.25
N VAL A 54 -2.06 -11.83 -5.27
CA VAL A 54 -2.25 -12.92 -4.31
C VAL A 54 -3.51 -12.70 -3.47
N LEU A 55 -3.78 -11.47 -3.04
CA LEU A 55 -5.00 -11.09 -2.32
C LEU A 55 -6.26 -11.40 -3.15
N VAL A 56 -6.31 -10.95 -4.41
CA VAL A 56 -7.45 -11.20 -5.31
C VAL A 56 -7.65 -12.69 -5.57
N LEU A 57 -6.57 -13.44 -5.85
CA LEU A 57 -6.63 -14.88 -6.06
C LEU A 57 -7.11 -15.61 -4.80
N THR A 58 -6.60 -15.22 -3.63
CA THR A 58 -7.01 -15.82 -2.35
C THR A 58 -8.47 -15.53 -2.06
N SER A 59 -8.95 -14.31 -2.32
CA SER A 59 -10.37 -13.96 -2.18
C SER A 59 -11.26 -14.74 -3.15
N ALA A 60 -10.83 -14.94 -4.40
CA ALA A 60 -11.56 -15.74 -5.38
C ALA A 60 -11.64 -17.22 -4.96
N VAL A 61 -10.54 -17.80 -4.49
CA VAL A 61 -10.49 -19.17 -3.94
C VAL A 61 -11.41 -19.26 -2.71
N ALA A 62 -11.35 -18.28 -1.82
CA ALA A 62 -12.19 -18.25 -0.63
C ALA A 62 -13.69 -18.23 -0.97
N GLU A 63 -14.10 -17.44 -1.97
CA GLU A 63 -15.49 -17.42 -2.44
C GLU A 63 -15.93 -18.76 -3.04
N LEU A 64 -15.09 -19.40 -3.86
CA LEU A 64 -15.38 -20.73 -4.42
C LEU A 64 -15.55 -21.79 -3.32
N VAL A 65 -14.65 -21.76 -2.34
CA VAL A 65 -14.66 -22.66 -1.19
C VAL A 65 -15.90 -22.41 -0.32
N LEU A 66 -16.26 -21.14 -0.07
CA LEU A 66 -17.46 -20.76 0.69
C LEU A 66 -18.77 -21.14 -0.01
N ARG A 67 -18.83 -21.18 -1.34
CA ARG A 67 -20.02 -21.64 -2.08
C ARG A 67 -20.22 -23.15 -2.02
N GLY A 68 -19.28 -23.91 -1.44
CA GLY A 68 -19.35 -25.37 -1.45
C GLY A 68 -19.14 -25.97 -2.85
N ALA A 69 -18.57 -25.19 -3.78
CA ALA A 69 -18.24 -25.65 -5.12
C ALA A 69 -17.06 -26.65 -5.13
N ALA A 70 -16.38 -26.81 -3.99
CA ALA A 70 -15.29 -27.76 -3.79
C ALA A 70 -15.58 -28.64 -2.56
N SER A 71 -15.57 -29.96 -2.75
CA SER A 71 -15.66 -30.97 -1.68
C SER A 71 -14.30 -31.36 -1.12
N GLU A 72 -13.22 -31.09 -1.86
CA GLU A 72 -11.84 -31.38 -1.47
C GLU A 72 -10.94 -30.22 -1.89
N LEU A 73 -9.98 -29.84 -1.03
CA LEU A 73 -8.93 -28.89 -1.38
C LEU A 73 -7.59 -29.63 -1.48
N SER A 74 -6.92 -29.54 -2.62
CA SER A 74 -5.56 -30.06 -2.79
C SER A 74 -4.58 -28.89 -2.83
N ILE A 75 -3.67 -28.84 -1.86
CA ILE A 75 -2.60 -27.83 -1.80
C ILE A 75 -1.28 -28.55 -2.01
N ALA A 76 -0.57 -28.25 -3.11
CA ALA A 76 0.73 -28.84 -3.43
C ALA A 76 0.77 -30.39 -3.37
N GLY A 77 -0.32 -31.06 -3.75
CA GLY A 77 -0.45 -32.52 -3.75
C GLY A 77 -0.97 -33.12 -2.42
N ILE A 78 -1.14 -32.31 -1.38
CA ILE A 78 -1.73 -32.73 -0.10
C ILE A 78 -3.23 -32.45 -0.15
N LYS A 79 -4.04 -33.51 -0.02
CA LYS A 79 -5.50 -33.41 0.10
C LYS A 79 -5.87 -33.04 1.54
N VAL A 80 -6.56 -31.93 1.70
CA VAL A 80 -7.12 -31.49 2.98
C VAL A 80 -8.60 -31.87 3.01
N THR A 81 -8.94 -32.87 3.82
CA THR A 81 -10.32 -33.34 4.02
C THR A 81 -11.05 -32.54 5.11
N GLN A 82 -10.33 -32.01 6.09
CA GLN A 82 -10.90 -31.12 7.11
C GLN A 82 -10.94 -29.67 6.64
N LEU A 83 -11.95 -29.35 5.83
CA LEU A 83 -12.17 -28.01 5.31
C LEU A 83 -12.47 -26.97 6.41
N VAL A 84 -12.91 -27.39 7.60
CA VAL A 84 -13.26 -26.51 8.73
C VAL A 84 -12.11 -25.56 9.11
N VAL A 85 -10.91 -26.10 9.25
CA VAL A 85 -9.72 -25.29 9.62
C VAL A 85 -9.40 -24.31 8.49
N VAL A 86 -9.46 -24.77 7.24
CA VAL A 86 -9.20 -23.94 6.06
C VAL A 86 -10.20 -22.79 5.97
N TYR A 87 -11.50 -23.06 6.18
CA TYR A 87 -12.56 -22.06 6.20
C TYR A 87 -12.29 -20.96 7.22
N SER A 88 -11.86 -21.33 8.42
CA SER A 88 -11.55 -20.37 9.49
C SER A 88 -10.24 -19.61 9.24
N ALA A 89 -9.27 -20.18 8.52
CA ALA A 89 -7.97 -19.54 8.28
C ALA A 89 -8.01 -18.52 7.12
N LEU A 90 -8.85 -18.72 6.11
CA LEU A 90 -8.89 -17.88 4.92
C LEU A 90 -9.11 -16.37 5.20
N PRO A 91 -10.08 -15.96 6.05
CA PRO A 91 -10.23 -14.54 6.41
C PRO A 91 -8.97 -13.94 7.03
N VAL A 92 -8.25 -14.72 7.85
CA VAL A 92 -7.01 -14.27 8.51
C VAL A 92 -5.90 -14.06 7.49
N VAL A 93 -5.76 -14.98 6.52
CA VAL A 93 -4.78 -14.85 5.44
C VAL A 93 -5.07 -13.61 4.59
N ILE A 94 -6.33 -13.37 4.26
CA ILE A 94 -6.76 -12.18 3.50
C ILE A 94 -6.48 -10.90 4.31
N ALA A 95 -6.78 -10.89 5.61
CA ALA A 95 -6.49 -9.77 6.50
C ALA A 95 -4.98 -9.50 6.62
N TYR A 96 -4.15 -10.54 6.67
CA TYR A 96 -2.70 -10.42 6.68
C TYR A 96 -2.16 -9.83 5.36
N LEU A 97 -2.64 -10.32 4.22
CA LEU A 97 -2.27 -9.80 2.90
C LEU A 97 -2.70 -8.35 2.74
N TYR A 98 -3.89 -8.00 3.24
CA TYR A 98 -4.36 -6.62 3.29
C TYR A 98 -3.47 -5.72 4.15
N SER A 99 -3.13 -6.16 5.37
CA SER A 99 -2.22 -5.42 6.25
C SER A 99 -0.85 -5.18 5.60
N SER A 100 -0.28 -6.24 5.00
CA SER A 100 0.98 -6.18 4.27
C SER A 100 0.91 -5.21 3.08
N LEU A 101 -0.20 -5.23 2.34
CA LEU A 101 -0.45 -4.29 1.25
C LEU A 101 -0.44 -2.84 1.75
N MET A 102 -1.11 -2.53 2.87
CA MET A 102 -1.14 -1.18 3.42
C MET A 102 0.26 -0.69 3.84
N PHE A 103 1.09 -1.55 4.44
CA PHE A 103 2.48 -1.20 4.76
C PHE A 103 3.33 -0.94 3.52
N LEU A 104 3.20 -1.78 2.49
CA LEU A 104 3.90 -1.55 1.22
C LEU A 104 3.46 -0.23 0.56
N CYS A 105 2.19 0.16 0.71
CA CYS A 105 1.72 1.46 0.21
C CYS A 105 2.33 2.63 0.98
N ALA A 106 2.42 2.51 2.31
CA ALA A 106 3.10 3.47 3.16
C ALA A 106 4.60 3.59 2.79
N GLU A 107 5.26 2.48 2.54
CA GLU A 107 6.67 2.45 2.14
C GLU A 107 6.89 3.06 0.75
N SER A 108 6.06 2.73 -0.23
CA SER A 108 6.10 3.34 -1.56
C SER A 108 5.92 4.86 -1.49
N SER A 109 4.97 5.31 -0.67
CA SER A 109 4.74 6.71 -0.34
C SER A 109 5.99 7.39 0.24
N MET A 110 6.67 6.74 1.19
CA MET A 110 7.91 7.26 1.78
C MET A 110 9.05 7.35 0.77
N ASN A 111 9.20 6.35 -0.10
CA ASN A 111 10.20 6.33 -1.16
C ASN A 111 9.97 7.46 -2.17
N GLN A 112 8.71 7.71 -2.56
CA GLN A 112 8.35 8.85 -3.39
C GLN A 112 8.77 10.17 -2.74
N THR A 113 8.38 10.38 -1.48
CA THR A 113 8.70 11.62 -0.76
C THR A 113 10.20 11.84 -0.64
N ALA A 114 10.98 10.80 -0.37
CA ALA A 114 12.44 10.89 -0.31
C ALA A 114 13.04 11.27 -1.67
N PHE A 115 12.56 10.64 -2.74
CA PHE A 115 12.98 10.94 -4.11
C PHE A 115 12.66 12.38 -4.51
N ASP A 116 11.42 12.82 -4.29
CA ASP A 116 10.94 14.17 -4.63
C ASP A 116 11.72 15.25 -3.87
N ALA A 117 12.05 15.01 -2.59
CA ALA A 117 12.84 15.95 -1.79
C ALA A 117 14.27 16.10 -2.30
N VAL A 118 14.93 15.01 -2.69
CA VAL A 118 16.27 15.08 -3.28
C VAL A 118 16.24 15.78 -4.63
N MET A 119 15.26 15.45 -5.50
CA MET A 119 15.10 16.09 -6.80
C MET A 119 14.84 17.60 -6.67
N THR A 120 14.00 18.01 -5.72
CA THR A 120 13.67 19.42 -5.48
C THR A 120 14.88 20.22 -5.01
N VAL A 121 15.70 19.65 -4.11
CA VAL A 121 16.84 20.35 -3.51
C VAL A 121 18.07 20.34 -4.44
N ARG A 122 18.35 19.21 -5.09
CA ARG A 122 19.61 18.99 -5.80
C ARG A 122 19.51 19.15 -7.31
N GLN A 123 18.35 18.83 -7.87
CA GLN A 123 18.09 18.90 -9.32
C GLN A 123 16.88 19.80 -9.64
N PRO A 124 16.83 21.05 -9.16
CA PRO A 124 15.64 21.91 -9.26
C PRO A 124 15.26 22.21 -10.71
N THR A 125 16.22 22.21 -11.64
CA THR A 125 15.95 22.40 -13.08
C THR A 125 15.18 21.22 -13.65
N LEU A 126 15.55 19.98 -13.29
CA LEU A 126 14.84 18.78 -13.71
C LEU A 126 13.43 18.72 -13.10
N TRP A 127 13.35 19.04 -11.80
CA TRP A 127 12.09 19.12 -11.05
C TRP A 127 11.09 20.12 -11.66
N ARG A 128 11.55 21.34 -11.97
CA ARG A 128 10.70 22.36 -12.63
C ARG A 128 10.27 21.95 -14.03
N ALA A 129 11.12 21.20 -14.73
CA ALA A 129 10.80 20.63 -16.04
C ALA A 129 9.88 19.39 -15.96
N ASN A 130 9.56 18.90 -14.76
CA ASN A 130 8.78 17.67 -14.51
C ASN A 130 9.37 16.41 -15.15
N LEU A 131 10.68 16.39 -15.41
CA LEU A 131 11.36 15.27 -16.07
C LEU A 131 11.52 14.06 -15.13
N GLU A 132 11.55 14.29 -13.83
CA GLU A 132 11.65 13.27 -12.79
C GLU A 132 10.51 12.25 -12.85
N ARG A 133 9.33 12.67 -13.33
CA ARG A 133 8.15 11.80 -13.45
C ARG A 133 8.35 10.68 -14.47
N LEU A 134 9.28 10.83 -15.42
CA LEU A 134 9.68 9.76 -16.33
C LEU A 134 10.44 8.63 -15.61
N LEU A 135 10.89 8.86 -14.38
CA LEU A 135 11.59 7.87 -13.56
C LEU A 135 10.64 7.10 -12.64
N TYR A 136 9.43 7.61 -12.39
CA TYR A 136 8.43 6.94 -11.56
C TYR A 136 8.15 5.49 -12.04
N PRO A 137 7.86 4.55 -11.14
CA PRO A 137 7.39 3.24 -11.55
C PRO A 137 6.10 3.30 -12.43
N PRO A 138 6.01 2.54 -13.53
CA PRO A 138 4.82 2.57 -14.42
C PRO A 138 3.57 1.91 -13.81
N ASN A 139 3.73 1.05 -12.80
CA ASN A 139 2.65 0.21 -12.24
C ASN A 139 2.24 0.62 -10.82
N MET A 140 2.18 1.93 -10.55
CA MET A 140 1.81 2.45 -9.24
C MET A 140 0.35 2.16 -8.90
N THR A 141 0.10 1.21 -8.00
CA THR A 141 -1.27 0.76 -7.75
C THR A 141 -2.13 1.84 -7.07
N PHE A 142 -1.50 2.71 -6.28
CA PHE A 142 -2.16 3.82 -5.56
C PHE A 142 -1.87 5.20 -6.18
N ILE A 143 -0.73 5.36 -6.88
CA ILE A 143 -0.20 6.67 -7.32
C ILE A 143 0.02 6.74 -8.86
N ALA A 144 -0.39 5.73 -9.65
CA ALA A 144 -0.22 5.74 -11.13
C ALA A 144 -0.84 6.94 -11.83
N GLY A 145 -1.74 7.62 -11.11
CA GLY A 145 -2.34 8.86 -11.48
C GLY A 145 -1.38 9.98 -11.78
N ASP A 146 -0.28 10.12 -11.03
CA ASP A 146 0.55 11.33 -11.14
C ASP A 146 1.21 11.48 -12.51
N ARG A 147 1.53 10.35 -13.17
CA ARG A 147 1.99 10.33 -14.56
C ARG A 147 0.89 10.70 -15.54
N LEU A 148 -0.30 10.10 -15.38
CA LEU A 148 -1.43 10.33 -16.27
C LEU A 148 -1.98 11.76 -16.13
N ARG A 149 -1.99 12.30 -14.90
CA ARG A 149 -2.49 13.63 -14.54
C ARG A 149 -1.71 14.76 -15.22
N HIS A 150 -0.45 14.54 -15.56
CA HIS A 150 0.42 15.53 -16.22
C HIS A 150 0.37 15.45 -17.76
N GLY A 151 -0.08 14.34 -18.32
CA GLY A 151 -0.41 14.24 -19.74
C GLY A 151 -1.64 15.07 -20.14
N PHE A 152 -2.45 15.49 -19.16
CA PHE A 152 -3.65 16.29 -19.38
C PHE A 152 -3.49 17.72 -18.82
N PRO A 153 -3.99 18.76 -19.50
CA PRO A 153 -4.00 20.11 -18.97
C PRO A 153 -4.74 20.18 -17.63
N ARG A 154 -4.17 20.91 -16.65
CA ARG A 154 -4.82 21.18 -15.36
C ARG A 154 -6.21 21.80 -15.59
N GLY A 155 -7.24 21.22 -14.98
CA GLY A 155 -8.63 21.68 -15.11
C GLY A 155 -9.40 21.11 -16.32
N SER A 156 -8.76 20.33 -17.20
CA SER A 156 -9.46 19.63 -18.27
C SER A 156 -10.47 18.61 -17.72
N LYS A 157 -11.57 18.37 -18.46
CA LYS A 157 -12.56 17.34 -18.10
C LYS A 157 -11.92 15.95 -17.97
N LEU A 158 -10.94 15.65 -18.84
CA LEU A 158 -10.14 14.42 -18.79
C LEU A 158 -9.29 14.33 -17.53
N GLY A 159 -8.61 15.42 -17.11
CA GLY A 159 -7.86 15.44 -15.86
C GLY A 159 -8.75 15.18 -14.63
N LYS A 160 -9.96 15.75 -14.59
CA LYS A 160 -10.93 15.47 -13.52
C LYS A 160 -11.40 14.01 -13.50
N LEU A 161 -11.59 13.40 -14.68
CA LEU A 161 -11.96 11.99 -14.78
C LEU A 161 -10.83 11.07 -14.29
N VAL A 162 -9.58 11.40 -14.61
CA VAL A 162 -8.40 10.69 -14.11
C VAL A 162 -8.36 10.78 -12.58
N ASP A 163 -8.48 11.98 -12.02
CA ASP A 163 -8.49 12.19 -10.56
C ASP A 163 -9.62 11.38 -9.88
N TRP A 164 -10.82 11.36 -10.47
CA TRP A 164 -11.93 10.54 -9.97
C TRP A 164 -11.67 9.04 -10.05
N ALA A 165 -11.13 8.55 -11.17
CA ALA A 165 -10.81 7.13 -11.34
C ALA A 165 -9.76 6.66 -10.33
N LEU A 166 -8.78 7.52 -10.01
CA LEU A 166 -7.75 7.25 -9.02
C LEU A 166 -8.32 7.22 -7.60
N GLY A 167 -9.14 8.22 -7.25
CA GLY A 167 -9.83 8.25 -5.96
C GLY A 167 -10.73 7.02 -5.79
N ALA A 168 -11.50 6.67 -6.81
CA ALA A 168 -12.33 5.47 -6.80
C ALA A 168 -11.51 4.19 -6.64
N ARG A 169 -10.38 4.06 -7.35
CA ARG A 169 -9.48 2.90 -7.21
C ARG A 169 -8.90 2.79 -5.80
N ALA A 170 -8.43 3.89 -5.22
CA ALA A 170 -7.89 3.90 -3.86
C ALA A 170 -8.96 3.50 -2.83
N ILE A 171 -10.17 4.08 -2.96
CA ILE A 171 -11.32 3.73 -2.11
C ILE A 171 -11.66 2.25 -2.24
N LEU A 172 -11.73 1.72 -3.46
CA LEU A 172 -12.00 0.32 -3.71
C LEU A 172 -10.95 -0.58 -3.06
N LEU A 173 -9.66 -0.26 -3.20
CA LEU A 173 -8.58 -1.07 -2.61
C LEU A 173 -8.58 -1.05 -1.07
N ILE A 174 -9.06 0.03 -0.46
CA ILE A 174 -9.15 0.13 1.01
C ILE A 174 -10.41 -0.56 1.52
N ILE A 175 -11.58 -0.27 0.93
CA ILE A 175 -12.88 -0.70 1.45
C ILE A 175 -13.23 -2.14 1.03
N LEU A 176 -12.93 -2.53 -0.22
CA LEU A 176 -13.36 -3.82 -0.76
C LEU A 176 -12.83 -5.02 0.06
N PRO A 177 -11.53 -5.07 0.48
CA PRO A 177 -11.04 -6.18 1.29
C PRO A 177 -11.72 -6.25 2.67
N ILE A 178 -11.97 -5.10 3.31
CA ILE A 178 -12.66 -5.04 4.61
C ILE A 178 -14.10 -5.56 4.48
N ALA A 179 -14.81 -5.09 3.46
CA ALA A 179 -16.17 -5.53 3.17
C ALA A 179 -16.21 -7.04 2.86
N PHE A 180 -15.24 -7.54 2.09
CA PHE A 180 -15.14 -8.96 1.77
C PHE A 180 -14.85 -9.83 3.01
N ILE A 181 -13.91 -9.43 3.87
CA ILE A 181 -13.63 -10.12 5.15
C ILE A 181 -14.89 -10.15 6.02
N SER A 182 -15.61 -9.03 6.12
CA SER A 182 -16.87 -8.94 6.89
C SER A 182 -17.93 -9.90 6.33
N TYR A 183 -18.10 -9.92 5.00
CA TYR A 183 -18.99 -10.85 4.31
C TYR A 183 -18.61 -12.32 4.57
N MET A 184 -17.31 -12.65 4.56
CA MET A 184 -16.83 -14.00 4.87
C MET A 184 -17.21 -14.42 6.29
N PHE A 185 -17.05 -13.53 7.28
CA PHE A 185 -17.42 -13.86 8.66
C PHE A 185 -18.92 -14.08 8.83
N VAL A 186 -19.77 -13.28 8.18
CA VAL A 186 -21.22 -13.53 8.18
C VAL A 186 -21.52 -14.94 7.66
N ARG A 187 -20.93 -15.32 6.51
CA ARG A 187 -21.10 -16.66 5.94
C ARG A 187 -20.54 -17.78 6.83
N LEU A 188 -19.42 -17.54 7.51
CA LEU A 188 -18.82 -18.51 8.43
C LEU A 188 -19.69 -18.73 9.67
N PHE A 189 -20.25 -17.67 10.24
CA PHE A 189 -21.19 -17.77 11.36
C PHE A 189 -22.47 -18.50 10.97
N ASP A 190 -23.02 -18.25 9.78
CA ASP A 190 -24.20 -18.97 9.27
C ASP A 190 -23.93 -20.47 9.10
N LYS A 191 -22.71 -20.83 8.67
CA LYS A 191 -22.35 -22.24 8.38
C LYS A 191 -21.90 -23.03 9.61
N MET A 192 -21.10 -22.43 10.49
CA MET A 192 -20.46 -23.12 11.61
C MET A 192 -21.14 -22.86 12.95
N GLY A 193 -22.03 -21.87 13.01
CA GLY A 193 -22.69 -21.42 14.24
C GLY A 193 -21.81 -20.49 15.09
N ALA A 194 -22.47 -19.62 15.86
CA ALA A 194 -21.82 -18.65 16.75
C ALA A 194 -21.11 -19.29 17.96
N SER A 195 -21.35 -20.57 18.24
CA SER A 195 -20.68 -21.31 19.32
C SER A 195 -19.27 -21.77 18.96
N ASN A 196 -18.86 -21.69 17.69
CA ASN A 196 -17.57 -22.18 17.26
C ASN A 196 -16.44 -21.21 17.64
N VAL A 197 -15.62 -21.61 18.63
CA VAL A 197 -14.50 -20.83 19.15
C VAL A 197 -13.46 -20.48 18.07
N ALA A 198 -13.23 -21.37 17.09
CA ALA A 198 -12.25 -21.13 16.04
C ALA A 198 -12.64 -19.94 15.15
N VAL A 199 -13.94 -19.73 14.90
CA VAL A 199 -14.44 -18.59 14.12
C VAL A 199 -14.19 -17.28 14.86
N TRP A 200 -14.40 -17.26 16.18
CA TRP A 200 -14.11 -16.09 17.01
C TRP A 200 -12.63 -15.74 17.06
N ILE A 201 -11.75 -16.74 17.23
CA ILE A 201 -10.29 -16.52 17.19
C ILE A 201 -9.88 -15.93 15.84
N SER A 202 -10.38 -16.50 14.75
CA SER A 202 -10.15 -15.99 13.39
C SER A 202 -10.63 -14.55 13.21
N LEU A 203 -11.82 -14.23 13.73
CA LEU A 203 -12.38 -12.89 13.70
C LEU A 203 -11.49 -11.89 14.44
N CYS A 204 -11.09 -12.20 15.67
CA CYS A 204 -10.21 -11.34 16.47
C CYS A 204 -8.88 -11.08 15.75
N LEU A 205 -8.24 -12.13 15.23
CA LEU A 205 -6.98 -11.99 14.49
C LEU A 205 -7.14 -11.15 13.24
N SER A 206 -8.21 -11.38 12.47
CA SER A 206 -8.49 -10.63 11.24
C SER A 206 -8.74 -9.14 11.53
N VAL A 207 -9.51 -8.84 12.58
CA VAL A 207 -9.77 -7.46 13.01
C VAL A 207 -8.47 -6.77 13.42
N ILE A 208 -7.62 -7.42 14.22
CA ILE A 208 -6.32 -6.86 14.62
C ILE A 208 -5.47 -6.55 13.39
N LEU A 209 -5.35 -7.49 12.45
CA LEU A 209 -4.55 -7.30 11.23
C LEU A 209 -5.09 -6.15 10.35
N VAL A 210 -6.41 -6.05 10.19
CA VAL A 210 -7.05 -4.94 9.47
C VAL A 210 -6.76 -3.62 10.16
N LEU A 211 -6.91 -3.54 11.49
CA LEU A 211 -6.62 -2.33 12.25
C LEU A 211 -5.15 -1.92 12.16
N VAL A 212 -4.23 -2.88 12.26
CA VAL A 212 -2.79 -2.61 12.09
C VAL A 212 -2.50 -2.06 10.70
N GLY A 213 -3.11 -2.63 9.65
CA GLY A 213 -2.98 -2.12 8.28
C GLY A 213 -3.50 -0.70 8.14
N LEU A 214 -4.68 -0.41 8.69
CA LEU A 214 -5.29 0.92 8.67
C LEU A 214 -4.47 1.95 9.45
N VAL A 215 -3.93 1.58 10.60
CA VAL A 215 -3.03 2.44 11.40
C VAL A 215 -1.75 2.73 10.62
N GLY A 216 -1.16 1.73 9.97
CA GLY A 216 0.02 1.92 9.11
C GLY A 216 -0.26 2.91 7.97
N LEU A 217 -1.41 2.76 7.29
CA LEU A 217 -1.83 3.69 6.24
C LEU A 217 -2.10 5.10 6.77
N ALA A 218 -2.80 5.23 7.90
CA ALA A 218 -3.10 6.51 8.52
C ALA A 218 -1.82 7.23 8.99
N ALA A 219 -0.86 6.49 9.55
CA ALA A 219 0.44 7.03 9.93
C ALA A 219 1.19 7.59 8.70
N ALA A 220 1.14 6.89 7.57
CA ALA A 220 1.70 7.38 6.31
C ALA A 220 0.99 8.65 5.81
N ALA A 221 -0.34 8.70 5.88
CA ALA A 221 -1.13 9.86 5.49
C ALA A 221 -0.85 11.10 6.36
N LEU A 222 -0.76 10.92 7.68
CA LEU A 222 -0.41 12.02 8.61
C LEU A 222 0.99 12.57 8.36
N VAL A 223 1.93 11.70 7.96
CA VAL A 223 3.27 12.10 7.56
C VAL A 223 3.26 12.99 6.31
N TRP A 224 2.30 12.82 5.40
CA TRP A 224 2.12 13.67 4.23
C TRP A 224 1.51 15.04 4.58
N GLU A 225 0.43 15.07 5.37
CA GLU A 225 -0.21 16.35 5.74
C GLU A 225 0.72 17.29 6.52
N GLY A 226 1.70 16.73 7.24
CA GLY A 226 2.74 17.51 7.91
C GLY A 226 3.69 18.26 6.95
N GLN A 227 3.82 17.81 5.69
CA GLN A 227 4.71 18.44 4.70
C GLN A 227 4.05 19.62 3.99
N ASP A 228 2.77 19.52 3.61
CA ASP A 228 2.02 20.61 2.95
C ASP A 228 1.90 21.87 3.81
N LYS A 229 2.01 21.75 5.13
CA LYS A 229 1.97 22.89 6.06
C LYS A 229 3.34 23.58 6.24
N SER A 230 4.40 22.99 5.70
CA SER A 230 5.78 23.50 5.85
C SER A 230 6.33 24.20 4.60
N SER A 231 5.66 24.05 3.45
CA SER A 231 5.92 24.76 2.19
C SER A 231 5.08 26.03 2.07
#